data_AF-A0A1M6R9W1-F1
#
_entry.id   AF-A0A1M6R9W1-F1
#
_cell.length_a   1.000
_cell.length_b   1.000
_cell.length_c   1.000
_cell.angle_alpha   90.00
_cell.angle_beta   90.00
_cell.angle_gamma   90.00
#
_symmetry.space_group_name_H-M   'P 1'
#
loop_
_entity.id
_entity.type
_entity.pdbx_description
1 polymer ?
#
loop_
_entity_poly.entity_id
_entity_poly.type
_entity_poly.pdbx_seq_one_letter_code
_entity_poly.pdbx_strand_id
1 'polypeptide(L)'
;MKTMSMQGFWLRMRLAAVRCLEDARGIAATEFAMILPIMAVMFFGAVEVSSGVAVDRKVTLDARTLADVTSQAAPDPAVTNAQYAPVDDTYLKNVFTSAIPILKPYDVTAAKLQISEIYVDNNQVAKIQWSRAGFIASNGDTQATLTTSTRTAGDIVTAIVPAALLVKKTYLLFSEVSYNYKPMGIGYVLKNNLTLSDVAYSRPRQALCVVYTVPNPPQPNVAANNNLCPQT
;
A
#
# COMPACT_ATOMS: atom_id res chain seq x y z
N MET A 1 -72.28 -20.54 32.89
CA MET A 1 -70.91 -21.04 32.69
C MET A 1 -70.97 -22.15 31.65
N LYS A 2 -70.66 -21.88 30.38
CA LYS A 2 -70.88 -22.83 29.26
C LYS A 2 -69.57 -23.58 29.00
N THR A 3 -69.53 -24.86 29.32
CA THR A 3 -68.36 -25.73 29.14
C THR A 3 -68.06 -25.89 27.64
N MET A 4 -66.98 -25.28 27.16
CA MET A 4 -66.45 -25.53 25.82
C MET A 4 -66.03 -27.00 25.73
N SER A 5 -66.69 -27.77 24.86
CA SER A 5 -66.41 -29.18 24.62
C SER A 5 -64.97 -29.38 24.12
N MET A 6 -64.20 -30.16 24.89
CA MET A 6 -62.81 -30.52 24.63
C MET A 6 -62.64 -31.24 23.28
N GLN A 7 -63.67 -31.94 22.79
CA GLN A 7 -63.64 -32.66 21.50
C GLN A 7 -63.53 -31.73 20.28
N GLY A 8 -64.15 -30.54 20.32
CA GLY A 8 -64.07 -29.57 19.21
C GLY A 8 -62.69 -28.95 19.06
N PHE A 9 -61.95 -28.83 20.16
CA PHE A 9 -60.59 -28.30 20.18
C PHE A 9 -59.59 -29.28 19.57
N TRP A 10 -59.69 -30.57 19.91
CA TRP A 10 -58.85 -31.63 19.33
C TRP A 10 -59.09 -31.83 17.83
N LEU A 11 -60.33 -31.73 17.36
CA LEU A 11 -60.65 -31.84 15.93
C LEU A 11 -60.09 -30.65 15.14
N ARG A 12 -60.20 -29.43 15.69
CA ARG A 12 -59.64 -28.20 15.10
C ARG A 12 -58.11 -28.24 15.05
N MET A 13 -57.46 -28.76 16.08
CA MET A 13 -56.01 -28.98 16.08
C MET A 13 -55.56 -29.99 15.02
N ARG A 14 -56.26 -31.14 14.88
CA ARG A 14 -55.94 -32.11 13.83
C ARG A 14 -56.10 -31.54 12.43
N LEU A 15 -57.18 -30.78 12.18
CA LEU A 15 -57.40 -30.13 10.89
C LEU A 15 -56.37 -29.03 10.60
N ALA A 16 -55.92 -28.29 11.62
CA ALA A 16 -54.86 -27.30 11.47
C ALA A 16 -53.49 -27.96 11.14
N ALA A 17 -53.18 -29.10 11.74
CA ALA A 17 -51.95 -29.85 11.46
C ALA A 17 -51.93 -30.43 10.04
N VAL A 18 -53.04 -30.99 9.56
CA VAL A 18 -53.16 -31.47 8.17
C VAL A 18 -53.03 -30.31 7.18
N ARG A 19 -53.65 -29.15 7.45
CA ARG A 19 -53.50 -27.94 6.63
C ARG A 19 -52.07 -27.39 6.62
N CYS A 20 -51.30 -27.57 7.69
CA CYS A 20 -49.90 -27.17 7.75
C CYS A 20 -49.00 -28.16 6.98
N LEU A 21 -49.38 -29.44 6.93
CA LEU A 21 -48.70 -30.48 6.13
C LEU A 21 -49.04 -30.40 4.63
N GLU A 22 -50.23 -29.93 4.27
CA GLU A 22 -50.61 -29.62 2.88
C GLU A 22 -50.03 -28.28 2.39
N ASP A 23 -49.41 -27.49 3.26
CA ASP A 23 -48.90 -26.16 2.93
C ASP A 23 -47.52 -26.23 2.25
N ALA A 24 -47.54 -26.37 0.92
CA ALA A 24 -46.35 -26.35 0.07
C ALA A 24 -45.71 -24.95 -0.10
N ARG A 25 -46.29 -23.89 0.50
CA ARG A 25 -45.80 -22.50 0.33
C ARG A 25 -44.43 -22.25 0.99
N GLY A 26 -43.97 -23.17 1.85
CA GLY A 26 -42.66 -23.11 2.52
C GLY A 26 -41.49 -23.74 1.75
N ILE A 27 -41.73 -24.45 0.63
CA ILE A 27 -40.68 -25.18 -0.10
C ILE A 27 -39.61 -24.21 -0.63
N ALA A 28 -40.04 -23.10 -1.24
CA ALA A 28 -39.12 -22.06 -1.72
C ALA A 28 -38.28 -21.44 -0.60
N ALA A 29 -38.82 -21.33 0.63
CA ALA A 29 -38.07 -20.82 1.77
C ALA A 29 -36.97 -21.80 2.22
N THR A 30 -37.23 -23.11 2.15
CA THR A 30 -36.22 -24.14 2.49
C THR A 30 -35.11 -24.26 1.44
N GLU A 31 -35.43 -24.11 0.15
CA GLU A 31 -34.43 -24.05 -0.92
C GLU A 31 -33.55 -22.81 -0.79
N PHE A 32 -34.16 -21.65 -0.54
CA PHE A 32 -33.42 -20.41 -0.30
C PHE A 32 -32.53 -20.50 0.95
N ALA A 33 -33.01 -21.11 2.03
CA ALA A 33 -32.22 -21.30 3.25
C ALA A 33 -30.96 -22.15 3.02
N MET A 34 -31.00 -23.11 2.07
CA MET A 34 -29.83 -23.92 1.72
C MET A 34 -28.87 -23.20 0.75
N ILE A 35 -29.39 -22.38 -0.17
CA ILE A 35 -28.58 -21.68 -1.18
C ILE A 35 -27.97 -20.38 -0.63
N LEU A 36 -28.68 -19.67 0.24
CA LEU A 36 -28.25 -18.40 0.81
C LEU A 36 -26.86 -18.43 1.44
N PRO A 37 -26.46 -19.46 2.24
CA PRO A 37 -25.12 -19.53 2.81
C PRO A 37 -24.02 -19.53 1.75
N ILE A 38 -24.21 -20.25 0.64
CA ILE A 38 -23.23 -20.32 -0.45
C ILE A 38 -23.17 -18.99 -1.19
N MET A 39 -24.33 -18.40 -1.50
CA MET A 39 -24.40 -17.09 -2.14
C MET A 39 -23.75 -15.99 -1.29
N ALA A 40 -23.98 -16.01 0.03
CA ALA A 40 -23.40 -15.04 0.95
C ALA A 40 -21.87 -15.16 1.00
N VAL A 41 -21.33 -16.38 1.11
CA VAL A 41 -19.87 -16.59 1.09
C VAL A 41 -19.26 -16.16 -0.24
N MET A 42 -19.88 -16.49 -1.38
CA MET A 42 -19.39 -16.06 -2.69
C MET A 42 -19.45 -14.54 -2.85
N PHE A 43 -20.53 -13.89 -2.39
CA PHE A 43 -20.68 -12.45 -2.47
C PHE A 43 -19.63 -11.71 -1.63
N PHE A 44 -19.50 -12.05 -0.35
CA PHE A 44 -18.51 -11.41 0.52
C PHE A 44 -17.08 -11.77 0.12
N GLY A 45 -16.83 -13.01 -0.28
CA GLY A 45 -15.53 -13.43 -0.81
C GLY A 45 -15.13 -12.65 -2.05
N ALA A 46 -16.04 -12.46 -3.01
CA ALA A 46 -15.78 -11.66 -4.20
C ALA A 46 -15.49 -10.20 -3.87
N VAL A 47 -16.23 -9.60 -2.93
CA VAL A 47 -16.01 -8.21 -2.48
C VAL A 47 -14.65 -8.07 -1.81
N GLU A 48 -14.30 -8.95 -0.85
CA GLU A 48 -13.01 -8.90 -0.14
C GLU A 48 -11.82 -9.05 -1.10
N VAL A 49 -11.87 -10.03 -2.00
CA VAL A 49 -10.79 -10.26 -2.97
C VAL A 49 -10.67 -9.08 -3.93
N SER A 50 -11.80 -8.56 -4.44
CA SER A 50 -11.81 -7.41 -5.35
C SER A 50 -11.23 -6.16 -4.68
N SER A 51 -11.57 -5.90 -3.42
CA SER A 51 -10.98 -4.80 -2.64
C SER A 51 -9.49 -5.00 -2.41
N GLY A 52 -9.03 -6.21 -2.08
CA GLY A 52 -7.60 -6.51 -1.93
C GLY A 52 -6.80 -6.21 -3.20
N VAL A 53 -7.28 -6.67 -4.36
CA VAL A 53 -6.66 -6.38 -5.66
C VAL A 53 -6.70 -4.88 -5.98
N ALA A 54 -7.77 -4.18 -5.63
CA ALA A 54 -7.85 -2.73 -5.83
C ALA A 54 -6.83 -1.95 -4.99
N VAL A 55 -6.57 -2.40 -3.75
CA VAL A 55 -5.52 -1.82 -2.89
C VAL A 55 -4.14 -2.13 -3.43
N ASP A 56 -3.89 -3.37 -3.88
CA ASP A 56 -2.61 -3.78 -4.49
C ASP A 56 -2.23 -2.87 -5.67
N ARG A 57 -3.19 -2.61 -6.56
CA ARG A 57 -2.99 -1.65 -7.67
C ARG A 57 -2.69 -0.24 -7.20
N LYS A 58 -3.31 0.21 -6.10
CA LYS A 58 -3.02 1.53 -5.51
C LYS A 58 -1.63 1.59 -4.88
N VAL A 59 -1.18 0.52 -4.24
CA VAL A 59 0.19 0.39 -3.70
C VAL A 59 1.22 0.49 -4.83
N THR A 60 0.99 -0.21 -5.95
CA THR A 60 1.83 -0.07 -7.16
C THR A 60 1.86 1.36 -7.69
N LEU A 61 0.70 2.01 -7.77
CA LEU A 61 0.61 3.40 -8.25
C LEU A 61 1.33 4.36 -7.31
N ASP A 62 1.24 4.13 -6.00
CA ASP A 62 1.88 4.95 -4.99
C ASP A 62 3.41 4.80 -5.05
N ALA A 63 3.93 3.57 -5.10
CA ALA A 63 5.36 3.32 -5.27
C ALA A 63 5.90 4.03 -6.51
N ARG A 64 5.21 3.92 -7.65
CA ARG A 64 5.60 4.62 -8.89
C ARG A 64 5.55 6.14 -8.75
N THR A 65 4.51 6.68 -8.12
CA THR A 65 4.36 8.13 -7.93
C THR A 65 5.47 8.69 -7.06
N LEU A 66 5.83 8.02 -5.96
CA LEU A 66 6.93 8.47 -5.10
C LEU A 66 8.25 8.54 -5.85
N ALA A 67 8.58 7.51 -6.63
CA ALA A 67 9.79 7.51 -7.45
C ALA A 67 9.74 8.57 -8.56
N ASP A 68 8.59 8.78 -9.20
CA ASP A 68 8.44 9.75 -10.28
C ASP A 68 8.52 11.20 -9.78
N VAL A 69 7.76 11.56 -8.74
CA VAL A 69 7.80 12.92 -8.17
C VAL A 69 9.20 13.25 -7.68
N THR A 70 9.86 12.33 -6.97
CA THR A 70 11.25 12.53 -6.52
C THR A 70 12.22 12.65 -7.69
N SER A 71 11.99 11.94 -8.80
CA SER A 71 12.85 12.04 -9.99
C SER A 71 12.80 13.40 -10.69
N GLN A 72 11.75 14.18 -10.43
CA GLN A 72 11.53 15.50 -10.99
C GLN A 72 12.05 16.62 -10.08
N ALA A 73 12.75 16.30 -8.97
CA ALA A 73 13.39 17.29 -8.11
C ALA A 73 14.28 18.23 -8.94
N ALA A 74 14.08 19.55 -8.75
CA ALA A 74 14.77 20.56 -9.53
C ALA A 74 16.25 20.67 -9.14
N PRO A 75 17.16 20.96 -10.08
CA PRO A 75 18.55 21.26 -9.77
C PRO A 75 18.68 22.45 -8.84
N ASP A 76 19.77 22.50 -8.07
CA ASP A 76 20.05 23.60 -7.14
C ASP A 76 20.08 24.97 -7.86
N PRO A 77 19.15 25.90 -7.58
CA PRO A 77 19.11 27.20 -8.24
C PRO A 77 20.30 28.09 -7.82
N ALA A 78 20.96 27.80 -6.71
CA ALA A 78 22.13 28.55 -6.24
C ALA A 78 23.41 28.21 -7.04
N VAL A 79 23.41 27.11 -7.81
CA VAL A 79 24.56 26.64 -8.55
C VAL A 79 24.26 26.66 -10.05
N THR A 80 25.01 27.46 -10.81
CA THR A 80 24.92 27.48 -12.27
C THR A 80 25.31 26.11 -12.83
N ASN A 81 24.44 25.49 -13.64
CA ASN A 81 24.62 24.13 -14.16
C ASN A 81 24.75 23.05 -13.06
N ALA A 82 23.97 23.18 -11.98
CA ALA A 82 23.88 22.14 -10.96
C ALA A 82 23.56 20.78 -11.59
N GLN A 83 24.41 19.78 -11.31
CA GLN A 83 24.22 18.40 -11.75
C GLN A 83 23.45 17.56 -10.72
N TYR A 84 23.10 18.14 -9.57
CA TYR A 84 22.40 17.49 -8.47
C TYR A 84 21.11 18.25 -8.14
N ALA A 85 20.13 17.51 -7.63
CA ALA A 85 18.90 18.08 -7.09
C ALA A 85 18.90 17.95 -5.56
N PRO A 86 19.02 19.05 -4.79
CA PRO A 86 18.95 18.99 -3.34
C PRO A 86 17.50 18.77 -2.89
N VAL A 87 17.29 17.81 -1.99
CA VAL A 87 15.99 17.54 -1.36
C VAL A 87 16.14 17.60 0.14
N ASP A 88 15.20 18.28 0.80
CA ASP A 88 15.14 18.41 2.25
C ASP A 88 13.97 17.60 2.83
N ASP A 89 13.82 17.65 4.15
CA ASP A 89 12.68 17.01 4.84
C ASP A 89 11.34 17.58 4.38
N THR A 90 11.25 18.88 4.11
CA THR A 90 10.01 19.51 3.63
C THR A 90 9.59 18.94 2.28
N TYR A 91 10.53 18.81 1.35
CA TYR A 91 10.31 18.23 0.05
C TYR A 91 9.84 16.77 0.16
N LEU A 92 10.58 15.94 0.91
CA LEU A 92 10.22 14.53 1.07
C LEU A 92 8.88 14.35 1.80
N LYS A 93 8.55 15.19 2.77
CA LYS A 93 7.24 15.20 3.42
C LYS A 93 6.12 15.48 2.40
N ASN A 94 6.32 16.43 1.50
CA ASN A 94 5.36 16.73 0.43
C ASN A 94 5.23 15.57 -0.57
N VAL A 95 6.35 14.91 -0.91
CA VAL A 95 6.34 13.70 -1.74
C VAL A 95 5.51 12.61 -1.08
N PHE A 96 5.74 12.27 0.19
CA PHE A 96 4.96 11.25 0.89
C PHE A 96 3.49 11.65 1.09
N THR A 97 3.19 12.94 1.16
CA THR A 97 1.81 13.44 1.25
C THR A 97 1.00 13.11 -0.01
N SER A 98 1.66 12.97 -1.18
CA SER A 98 1.00 12.57 -2.43
C SER A 98 0.39 11.16 -2.39
N ALA A 99 0.82 10.30 -1.45
CA ALA A 99 0.27 8.96 -1.26
C ALA A 99 -1.19 8.98 -0.77
N ILE A 100 -1.57 10.01 0.00
CA ILE A 100 -2.89 10.12 0.62
C ILE A 100 -4.01 10.05 -0.44
N PRO A 101 -4.06 10.93 -1.46
CA PRO A 101 -5.10 10.86 -2.49
C PRO A 101 -5.06 9.57 -3.32
N ILE A 102 -3.88 8.94 -3.48
CA ILE A 102 -3.74 7.69 -4.24
C ILE A 102 -4.39 6.53 -3.50
N LEU A 103 -4.21 6.46 -2.18
CA LEU A 103 -4.74 5.37 -1.35
C LEU A 103 -6.22 5.54 -1.01
N LYS A 104 -6.78 6.75 -1.03
CA LYS A 104 -8.23 6.94 -0.80
C LYS A 104 -9.09 6.16 -1.80
N PRO A 105 -10.22 5.56 -1.37
CA PRO A 105 -10.89 5.71 -0.06
C PRO A 105 -10.42 4.74 1.03
N TYR A 106 -9.31 4.00 0.84
CA TYR A 106 -8.82 3.03 1.80
C TYR A 106 -8.07 3.70 2.96
N ASP A 107 -7.85 2.93 4.04
CA ASP A 107 -7.15 3.39 5.23
C ASP A 107 -5.70 3.74 4.89
N VAL A 108 -5.33 5.01 4.99
CA VAL A 108 -3.99 5.49 4.63
C VAL A 108 -2.95 5.21 5.72
N THR A 109 -3.38 4.91 6.95
CA THR A 109 -2.49 4.65 8.10
C THR A 109 -1.81 3.29 8.03
N ALA A 110 -2.40 2.36 7.26
CA ALA A 110 -1.85 1.03 7.02
C ALA A 110 -0.67 1.03 6.03
N ALA A 111 -0.39 2.17 5.40
CA ALA A 111 0.70 2.33 4.44
C ALA A 111 2.01 2.76 5.11
N LYS A 112 3.12 2.13 4.71
CA LYS A 112 4.48 2.55 5.01
C LYS A 112 5.18 2.85 3.69
N LEU A 113 5.74 4.05 3.61
CA LEU A 113 6.34 4.60 2.40
C LEU A 113 7.84 4.76 2.65
N GLN A 114 8.66 4.45 1.65
CA GLN A 114 10.11 4.63 1.74
C GLN A 114 10.64 5.01 0.36
N ILE A 115 11.59 5.95 0.34
CA ILE A 115 12.31 6.37 -0.85
C ILE A 115 13.80 6.34 -0.53
N SER A 116 14.57 5.77 -1.44
CA SER A 116 16.01 5.66 -1.33
C SER A 116 16.65 6.04 -2.64
N GLU A 117 17.85 6.58 -2.57
CA GLU A 117 18.70 6.71 -3.74
C GLU A 117 19.79 5.66 -3.73
N ILE A 118 19.98 5.05 -4.89
CA ILE A 118 20.94 3.99 -5.13
C ILE A 118 21.96 4.52 -6.14
N TYR A 119 23.23 4.33 -5.82
CA TYR A 119 24.33 4.50 -6.76
C TYR A 119 24.86 3.13 -7.16
N VAL A 120 25.01 2.90 -8.48
CA VAL A 120 25.62 1.69 -9.02
C VAL A 120 27.08 1.99 -9.34
N ASP A 121 27.98 1.32 -8.63
CA ASP A 121 29.42 1.53 -8.81
C ASP A 121 29.97 0.88 -10.10
N ASN A 122 31.28 1.03 -10.35
CA ASN A 122 31.93 0.48 -11.55
C ASN A 122 31.95 -1.06 -11.60
N ASN A 123 31.77 -1.71 -10.45
CA ASN A 123 31.67 -3.16 -10.30
C ASN A 123 30.22 -3.65 -10.36
N GLN A 124 29.27 -2.78 -10.73
CA GLN A 124 27.83 -3.06 -10.77
C GLN A 124 27.24 -3.39 -9.39
N VAL A 125 27.89 -2.93 -8.32
CA VAL A 125 27.37 -3.04 -6.96
C VAL A 125 26.51 -1.81 -6.68
N ALA A 126 25.23 -2.05 -6.49
CA ALA A 126 24.25 -1.04 -6.08
C ALA A 126 24.33 -0.78 -4.57
N LYS A 127 24.56 0.48 -4.18
CA LYS A 127 24.66 0.94 -2.79
C LYS A 127 23.70 2.09 -2.52
N ILE A 128 23.06 2.08 -1.36
CA ILE A 128 22.19 3.18 -0.93
C ILE A 128 23.04 4.40 -0.56
N GLN A 129 22.72 5.55 -1.14
CA GLN A 129 23.33 6.84 -0.83
C GLN A 129 22.64 7.49 0.38
N TRP A 130 21.32 7.55 0.33
CA TRP A 130 20.46 8.00 1.41
C TRP A 130 19.11 7.31 1.32
N SER A 131 18.39 7.29 2.45
CA SER A 131 17.05 6.73 2.51
C SER A 131 16.20 7.45 3.55
N ARG A 132 14.92 7.64 3.22
CA ARG A 132 13.91 8.24 4.09
C ARG A 132 12.59 7.51 3.95
N ALA A 133 11.88 7.45 5.07
CA ALA A 133 10.57 6.83 5.14
C ALA A 133 9.53 7.83 5.62
N GLY A 134 8.28 7.54 5.30
CA GLY A 134 7.12 8.30 5.70
C GLY A 134 5.95 7.38 6.03
N PHE A 135 5.07 7.86 6.90
CA PHE A 135 3.80 7.22 7.20
C PHE A 135 2.74 8.29 7.44
N ILE A 136 1.47 7.88 7.41
CA ILE A 136 0.35 8.76 7.70
C ILE A 136 -0.19 8.34 9.07
N ALA A 137 -0.26 9.27 10.03
CA ALA A 137 -0.58 8.93 11.41
C ALA A 137 -2.07 8.63 11.60
N SER A 138 -2.94 9.39 10.92
CA SER A 138 -4.40 9.25 11.01
C SER A 138 -5.08 9.38 9.65
N ASN A 139 -6.25 8.75 9.48
CA ASN A 139 -7.00 8.78 8.22
C ASN A 139 -7.51 10.17 7.79
N GLY A 140 -7.60 11.11 8.72
CA GLY A 140 -7.98 12.51 8.47
C GLY A 140 -6.79 13.43 8.21
N ASP A 141 -5.56 12.92 8.31
CA ASP A 141 -4.38 13.76 8.10
C ASP A 141 -4.29 14.19 6.64
N THR A 142 -3.89 15.44 6.43
CA THR A 142 -3.64 16.02 5.11
C THR A 142 -2.17 15.99 4.73
N GLN A 143 -1.30 15.50 5.62
CA GLN A 143 0.14 15.47 5.44
C GLN A 143 0.74 14.17 6.00
N ALA A 144 1.80 13.69 5.35
CA ALA A 144 2.60 12.59 5.85
C ALA A 144 3.53 13.05 6.98
N THR A 145 3.95 12.11 7.82
CA THR A 145 4.98 12.27 8.85
C THR A 145 6.23 11.52 8.42
N LEU A 146 7.39 12.17 8.52
CA LEU A 146 8.67 11.54 8.24
C LEU A 146 9.08 10.62 9.38
N THR A 147 9.78 9.55 9.02
CA THR A 147 10.37 8.62 9.98
C THR A 147 11.71 8.12 9.44
N THR A 148 12.43 7.42 10.31
CA THR A 148 13.68 6.76 9.94
C THR A 148 13.39 5.62 8.98
N SER A 149 14.21 5.52 7.93
CA SER A 149 14.12 4.42 6.97
C SER A 149 14.64 3.13 7.59
N THR A 150 14.15 1.99 7.08
CA THR A 150 14.72 0.68 7.38
C THR A 150 16.06 0.45 6.71
N ARG A 151 16.41 1.26 5.72
CA ARG A 151 17.67 1.21 4.97
C ARG A 151 18.60 2.34 5.40
N THR A 152 19.89 2.04 5.39
CA THR A 152 20.95 2.98 5.79
C THR A 152 21.89 3.28 4.63
N ALA A 153 22.56 4.43 4.71
CA ALA A 153 23.57 4.80 3.73
C ALA A 153 24.74 3.80 3.77
N GLY A 154 25.14 3.32 2.60
CA GLY A 154 26.17 2.29 2.44
C GLY A 154 25.63 0.86 2.29
N ASP A 155 24.35 0.61 2.54
CA ASP A 155 23.74 -0.71 2.38
C ASP A 155 23.86 -1.20 0.93
N ILE A 156 24.35 -2.43 0.76
CA ILE A 156 24.47 -3.07 -0.54
C ILE A 156 23.12 -3.71 -0.90
N VAL A 157 22.51 -3.22 -1.98
CA VAL A 157 21.17 -3.62 -2.44
C VAL A 157 21.19 -4.24 -3.84
N THR A 158 22.33 -4.77 -4.25
CA THR A 158 22.51 -5.32 -5.61
C THR A 158 21.59 -6.49 -5.90
N ALA A 159 21.26 -7.32 -4.90
CA ALA A 159 20.40 -8.47 -5.07
C ALA A 159 18.92 -8.14 -5.34
N ILE A 160 18.46 -6.95 -4.92
CA ILE A 160 17.06 -6.54 -5.10
C ILE A 160 16.85 -5.71 -6.38
N VAL A 161 17.91 -5.08 -6.90
CA VAL A 161 17.83 -4.27 -8.12
C VAL A 161 17.87 -5.19 -9.35
N PRO A 162 16.90 -5.09 -10.28
CA PRO A 162 16.93 -5.87 -11.52
C PRO A 162 18.24 -5.69 -12.30
N ALA A 163 18.79 -6.78 -12.83
CA ALA A 163 20.09 -6.77 -13.52
C ALA A 163 20.17 -5.76 -14.69
N ALA A 164 19.05 -5.53 -15.38
CA ALA A 164 18.95 -4.54 -16.47
C ALA A 164 19.13 -3.08 -15.99
N LEU A 165 18.91 -2.81 -14.71
CA LEU A 165 19.09 -1.49 -14.10
C LEU A 165 20.48 -1.28 -13.50
N LEU A 166 21.28 -2.35 -13.35
CA LEU A 166 22.66 -2.30 -12.85
C LEU A 166 23.65 -1.78 -13.92
N VAL A 167 23.35 -0.59 -14.45
CA VAL A 167 24.22 0.13 -15.38
C VAL A 167 25.27 0.88 -14.55
N LYS A 168 26.54 0.67 -14.87
CA LYS A 168 27.66 1.27 -14.16
C LYS A 168 27.53 2.80 -14.10
N LYS A 169 27.89 3.38 -12.96
CA LYS A 169 27.97 4.84 -12.74
C LYS A 169 26.62 5.56 -12.87
N THR A 170 25.53 4.87 -12.60
CA THR A 170 24.18 5.45 -12.67
C THR A 170 23.53 5.56 -11.30
N TYR A 171 22.63 6.54 -11.18
CA TYR A 171 21.78 6.75 -10.02
C TYR A 171 20.37 6.26 -10.30
N LEU A 172 19.76 5.65 -9.29
CA LEU A 172 18.39 5.16 -9.32
C LEU A 172 17.68 5.60 -8.05
N LEU A 173 16.48 6.13 -8.22
CA LEU A 173 15.53 6.30 -7.14
C LEU A 173 14.74 5.01 -6.99
N PHE A 174 14.68 4.55 -5.76
CA PHE A 174 14.06 3.30 -5.37
C PHE A 174 13.01 3.59 -4.31
N SER A 175 11.75 3.44 -4.69
CA SER A 175 10.61 3.57 -3.78
C SER A 175 10.14 2.19 -3.35
N GLU A 176 9.76 2.09 -2.08
CA GLU A 176 9.17 0.90 -1.49
C GLU A 176 7.89 1.33 -0.77
N VAL A 177 6.78 0.70 -1.12
CA VAL A 177 5.51 0.90 -0.45
C VAL A 177 5.03 -0.43 0.08
N SER A 178 4.66 -0.48 1.35
CA SER A 178 4.00 -1.63 1.95
C SER A 178 2.69 -1.21 2.58
N TYR A 179 1.67 -2.05 2.46
CA TYR A 179 0.33 -1.80 2.94
C TYR A 179 -0.19 -3.04 3.66
N ASN A 180 -0.58 -2.88 4.92
CA ASN A 180 -1.18 -3.97 5.67
C ASN A 180 -2.69 -4.03 5.43
N TYR A 181 -3.12 -4.80 4.44
CA TYR A 181 -4.53 -4.96 4.10
C TYR A 181 -5.25 -5.81 5.14
N LYS A 182 -6.26 -5.21 5.77
CA LYS A 182 -7.17 -5.88 6.70
C LYS A 182 -8.52 -6.13 6.01
N PRO A 183 -8.89 -7.40 5.78
CA PRO A 183 -10.22 -7.74 5.28
C PRO A 183 -11.31 -7.15 6.20
N MET A 184 -12.43 -6.71 5.62
CA MET A 184 -13.56 -6.27 6.42
C MET A 184 -13.97 -7.41 7.35
N GLY A 185 -14.05 -7.14 8.66
CA GLY A 185 -13.92 -8.12 9.76
C GLY A 185 -14.98 -9.22 9.88
N ILE A 186 -15.63 -9.62 8.79
CA ILE A 186 -16.53 -10.76 8.71
C ILE A 186 -15.72 -12.07 8.61
N GLY A 187 -14.44 -12.03 8.21
CA GLY A 187 -13.46 -13.12 8.39
C GLY A 187 -13.86 -14.47 7.77
N TYR A 188 -14.80 -14.47 6.81
CA TYR A 188 -15.33 -15.68 6.21
C TYR A 188 -14.32 -16.33 5.26
N VAL A 189 -13.54 -15.53 4.52
CA VAL A 189 -12.63 -16.02 3.48
C VAL A 189 -11.18 -15.67 3.81
N LEU A 190 -10.87 -14.40 4.09
CA LEU A 190 -9.53 -13.96 4.47
C LEU A 190 -9.44 -13.71 5.98
N LYS A 191 -8.85 -14.66 6.71
CA LYS A 191 -8.74 -14.61 8.18
C LYS A 191 -7.53 -13.82 8.70
N ASN A 192 -6.50 -13.67 7.87
CA ASN A 192 -5.25 -13.03 8.24
C ASN A 192 -5.08 -11.71 7.48
N ASN A 193 -4.35 -10.77 8.08
CA ASN A 193 -3.90 -9.58 7.37
C ASN A 193 -2.96 -9.98 6.24
N LEU A 194 -3.09 -9.30 5.11
CA LEU A 194 -2.24 -9.49 3.95
C LEU A 194 -1.34 -8.26 3.78
N THR A 195 -0.03 -8.45 3.88
CA THR A 195 0.92 -7.39 3.56
C THR A 195 1.11 -7.34 2.04
N LEU A 196 0.54 -6.31 1.43
CA LEU A 196 0.75 -5.97 0.02
C LEU A 196 1.99 -5.08 -0.05
N SER A 197 2.89 -5.33 -0.99
CA SER A 197 4.09 -4.50 -1.14
C SER A 197 4.48 -4.42 -2.60
N ASP A 198 4.89 -3.23 -3.02
CA ASP A 198 5.44 -3.03 -4.34
C ASP A 198 6.61 -2.04 -4.30
N VAL A 199 7.43 -2.10 -5.34
CA VAL A 199 8.61 -1.26 -5.49
C VAL A 199 8.64 -0.61 -6.85
N ALA A 200 9.21 0.58 -6.95
CA ALA A 200 9.46 1.20 -8.24
C ALA A 200 10.88 1.76 -8.33
N TYR A 201 11.42 1.70 -9.55
CA TYR A 201 12.71 2.27 -9.90
C TYR A 201 12.51 3.39 -10.91
N SER A 202 13.11 4.54 -10.66
CA SER A 202 13.17 5.65 -11.61
C SER A 202 14.58 6.21 -11.67
N ARG A 203 14.93 6.86 -12.78
CA ARG A 203 16.16 7.66 -12.86
C ARG A 203 15.82 9.11 -12.57
N PRO A 204 16.67 9.86 -11.85
CA PRO A 204 16.57 11.31 -11.81
C PRO A 204 16.44 11.89 -13.22
N ARG A 205 15.45 12.76 -13.44
CA ARG A 205 15.08 13.29 -14.77
C ARG A 205 15.63 14.68 -15.03
N GLN A 206 15.76 15.49 -13.98
CA GLN A 206 16.20 16.88 -14.08
C GLN A 206 17.66 17.06 -13.62
N ALA A 207 18.23 16.07 -12.93
CA ALA A 207 19.60 16.09 -12.41
C ALA A 207 20.27 14.71 -12.62
N LEU A 208 21.58 14.60 -12.39
CA LEU A 208 22.30 13.31 -12.42
C LEU A 208 22.01 12.48 -11.17
N CYS A 209 21.97 13.12 -10.01
CA CYS A 209 21.64 12.49 -8.73
C CYS A 209 20.78 13.42 -7.88
N VAL A 210 20.09 12.83 -6.92
CA VAL A 210 19.38 13.57 -5.87
C VAL A 210 20.31 13.60 -4.64
N VAL A 211 20.30 14.70 -3.90
CA VAL A 211 21.14 14.82 -2.71
C VAL A 211 20.26 15.23 -1.57
N TYR A 212 20.20 14.38 -0.56
CA TYR A 212 19.39 14.68 0.60
C TYR A 212 20.19 15.56 1.59
N THR A 213 19.73 16.81 1.74
CA THR A 213 20.38 17.84 2.53
C THR A 213 19.79 17.84 3.95
N VAL A 214 20.42 17.10 4.86
CA VAL A 214 20.10 17.17 6.30
C VAL A 214 20.81 18.34 6.98
N PRO A 215 20.25 18.87 8.06
CA PRO A 215 21.06 19.31 9.18
C PRO A 215 21.65 18.07 9.89
N ASN A 216 22.74 17.48 9.36
CA ASN A 216 23.55 16.38 9.95
C ASN A 216 22.83 15.00 10.11
N PRO A 217 23.48 13.82 10.01
CA PRO A 217 24.91 13.47 9.99
C PRO A 217 25.53 13.45 8.58
N PRO A 218 26.88 13.39 8.45
CA PRO A 218 27.58 13.45 7.18
C PRO A 218 27.19 12.28 6.26
N GLN A 219 26.78 12.60 5.04
CA GLN A 219 26.71 11.61 3.97
C GLN A 219 28.14 11.06 3.77
N PRO A 220 28.33 9.74 3.60
CA PRO A 220 29.65 9.13 3.42
C PRO A 220 30.42 9.64 2.19
N ASN A 221 29.81 10.50 1.36
CA ASN A 221 30.32 10.91 0.05
C ASN A 221 30.45 12.44 -0.09
N VAL A 222 30.24 13.25 0.96
CA VAL A 222 30.66 14.67 0.93
C VAL A 222 32.17 14.78 1.21
N ALA A 223 32.96 14.00 0.46
CA ALA A 223 34.41 14.07 0.53
C ALA A 223 34.87 15.29 -0.28
N ALA A 224 35.17 16.40 0.41
CA ALA A 224 36.16 17.46 0.15
C ALA A 224 36.39 18.04 -1.29
N ASN A 225 35.66 17.58 -2.31
CA ASN A 225 35.98 17.76 -3.72
C ASN A 225 34.74 18.14 -4.55
N ASN A 226 33.84 19.01 -4.08
CA ASN A 226 32.74 19.63 -4.85
C ASN A 226 31.87 18.75 -5.79
N ASN A 227 32.00 17.41 -5.76
CA ASN A 227 31.34 16.51 -6.68
C ASN A 227 30.36 15.64 -5.89
N LEU A 228 29.18 16.22 -5.65
CA LEU A 228 28.09 15.59 -4.90
C LEU A 228 27.49 14.38 -5.62
N CYS A 229 27.75 14.23 -6.92
CA CYS A 229 27.35 13.08 -7.73
C CYS A 229 28.57 12.46 -8.44
N PRO A 230 29.44 11.69 -7.77
CA PRO A 230 30.59 11.07 -8.42
C PRO A 230 30.17 10.17 -9.60
N GLN A 231 30.77 10.41 -10.77
CA GLN A 231 30.59 9.64 -12.01
C GLN A 231 31.86 8.85 -12.38
N THR A 232 32.95 9.04 -11.65
CA THR A 232 34.28 8.51 -11.94
C THR A 232 34.59 7.28 -11.11
#